data_AF-A0A0H2S2Y9-F1
#
_entry.id   AF-A0A0H2S2Y9-F1
#
_cell.length_a   1.000
_cell.length_b   1.000
_cell.length_c   1.000
_cell.angle_alpha   90.00
_cell.angle_beta   90.00
_cell.angle_gamma   90.00
#
_symmetry.space_group_name_H-M   'P 1'
#
loop_
_entity.id
_entity.type
_entity.pdbx_description
1 polymer ?
#
loop_
_entity_poly.entity_id
_entity_poly.type
_entity_poly.pdbx_seq_one_letter_code
_entity_poly.pdbx_strand_id
1 'polypeptide(L)'
;VICHPFGPCEPCPNDVMNEPYCQPFGNRKLLNCVPRTEHHRNLSSPDSQSPSAHPGQNPDKPLPAYESCGRITAVERADFFEFVLTNVIFAALALVGVLLRGERMRAVQAKRLAARIGVGLRRASSGNWARRLANAEEARDSLLPS
;
A
#
# COMPACT_ATOMS: atom_id res chain seq x y z
N VAL A 1 29.92 -23.51 9.85
CA VAL A 1 28.98 -23.32 8.72
C VAL A 1 28.88 -21.83 8.46
N ILE A 2 28.86 -21.39 7.21
CA ILE A 2 28.63 -19.97 6.85
C ILE A 2 27.25 -19.92 6.19
N CYS A 3 26.38 -19.03 6.64
CA CYS A 3 25.03 -18.87 6.11
C CYS A 3 24.86 -17.49 5.49
N HIS A 4 24.18 -17.44 4.35
CA HIS A 4 23.87 -16.19 3.65
C HIS A 4 22.38 -16.10 3.32
N PRO A 5 21.79 -14.89 3.37
CA PRO A 5 20.41 -14.66 2.97
C PRO A 5 20.12 -15.15 1.56
N PHE A 6 18.98 -15.79 1.38
CA PHE A 6 18.50 -16.33 0.12
C PHE A 6 17.01 -16.01 -0.06
N GLY A 7 16.66 -15.38 -1.19
CA GLY A 7 15.26 -15.04 -1.52
C GLY A 7 14.74 -13.72 -0.93
N PRO A 8 13.45 -13.40 -1.14
CA PRO A 8 12.79 -12.22 -0.60
C PRO A 8 12.44 -12.37 0.89
N CYS A 9 12.07 -11.25 1.51
CA CYS A 9 11.51 -11.22 2.87
C CYS A 9 10.01 -11.55 2.78
N GLU A 10 9.56 -12.54 3.53
CA GLU A 10 8.19 -13.06 3.48
C GLU A 10 7.54 -13.01 4.88
N PRO A 11 6.21 -12.88 4.96
CA PRO A 11 5.51 -12.92 6.23
C PRO A 11 5.66 -14.30 6.90
N CYS A 12 5.80 -14.29 8.21
CA CYS A 12 5.78 -15.52 8.99
C CYS A 12 4.37 -16.13 9.01
N PRO A 13 4.25 -17.46 8.91
CA PRO A 13 2.97 -18.11 9.10
C PRO A 13 2.59 -18.10 10.60
N ASN A 14 1.28 -18.18 10.87
CA ASN A 14 0.71 -17.90 12.19
C ASN A 14 1.19 -18.88 13.29
N ASP A 15 1.55 -20.09 12.90
CA ASP A 15 2.02 -21.16 13.79
C ASP A 15 3.41 -20.90 14.37
N VAL A 16 4.24 -20.07 13.71
CA VAL A 16 5.62 -19.77 14.12
C VAL A 16 5.87 -18.28 14.36
N MET A 17 4.82 -17.47 14.48
CA MET A 17 4.93 -16.02 14.64
C MET A 17 5.73 -15.60 15.89
N ASN A 18 5.74 -16.46 16.91
CA ASN A 18 6.45 -16.24 18.17
C ASN A 18 7.91 -16.71 18.15
N GLU A 19 8.37 -17.32 17.05
CA GLU A 19 9.77 -17.70 16.90
C GLU A 19 10.68 -16.46 16.78
N PRO A 20 11.92 -16.52 17.26
CA PRO A 20 12.83 -15.38 17.27
C PRO A 20 13.18 -14.87 15.87
N TYR A 21 13.17 -15.73 14.84
CA TYR A 21 13.40 -15.32 13.45
C TYR A 21 12.22 -14.57 12.84
N CYS A 22 11.08 -14.50 13.51
CA CYS A 22 9.94 -13.68 13.10
C CYS A 22 9.91 -12.32 13.80
N GLN A 23 10.73 -12.10 14.83
CA GLN A 23 10.70 -10.85 15.60
C GLN A 23 11.72 -9.83 15.07
N PRO A 24 11.42 -8.51 15.09
CA PRO A 24 10.21 -7.87 15.62
C PRO A 24 9.09 -7.62 14.59
N PHE A 25 9.35 -7.84 13.30
CA PHE A 25 8.46 -7.38 12.22
C PHE A 25 7.44 -8.41 11.74
N GLY A 26 7.50 -9.64 12.23
CA GLY A 26 6.67 -10.74 11.75
C GLY A 26 7.09 -11.28 10.40
N ASN A 27 8.30 -10.95 9.92
CA ASN A 27 8.79 -11.37 8.61
C ASN A 27 10.08 -12.18 8.74
N ARG A 28 10.22 -13.20 7.89
CA ARG A 28 11.37 -14.11 7.82
C ARG A 28 11.97 -14.17 6.43
N LYS A 29 13.25 -14.51 6.37
CA LYS A 29 13.99 -14.73 5.13
C LYS A 29 14.73 -16.06 5.19
N LEU A 30 14.74 -16.79 4.08
CA LEU A 30 15.43 -18.08 3.99
C LEU A 30 16.94 -17.87 3.98
N LEU A 31 17.68 -18.77 4.64
CA LEU A 31 19.13 -18.80 4.66
C LEU A 31 19.64 -19.98 3.83
N ASN A 32 20.73 -19.77 3.11
CA ASN A 32 21.51 -20.82 2.49
C ASN A 32 22.82 -21.02 3.26
N CYS A 33 23.04 -22.22 3.81
CA CYS A 33 24.14 -22.53 4.70
C CYS A 33 25.11 -23.52 4.04
N VAL A 34 26.38 -23.17 3.94
CA VAL A 34 27.44 -24.02 3.38
C VAL A 34 28.48 -24.44 4.44
N PRO A 35 29.00 -25.67 4.38
CA PRO A 35 30.10 -26.11 5.25
C PRO A 35 31.33 -25.22 5.06
N ARG A 36 32.04 -24.90 6.15
CA ARG A 36 33.22 -24.00 6.11
C ARG A 36 34.42 -24.62 5.38
N THR A 37 34.39 -25.93 5.14
CA THR A 37 35.50 -26.73 4.60
C THR A 37 35.73 -26.58 3.10
N GLU A 38 34.82 -25.94 2.36
CA GLU A 38 35.02 -25.74 0.91
C GLU A 38 35.99 -24.61 0.54
N HIS A 39 36.41 -23.77 1.50
CA HIS A 39 37.50 -22.81 1.28
C HIS A 39 38.90 -23.40 1.51
N HIS A 40 39.04 -24.64 1.98
CA HIS A 40 40.34 -25.28 2.28
C HIS A 40 40.49 -26.71 1.74
N ARG A 41 39.77 -27.11 0.69
CA ARG A 41 40.01 -28.40 -0.02
C ARG A 41 41.29 -28.41 -0.87
N ASN A 42 42.40 -27.97 -0.28
CA ASN A 42 43.76 -28.34 -0.68
C ASN A 42 44.56 -28.93 0.49
N LEU A 43 43.91 -29.48 1.53
CA LEU A 43 44.60 -30.41 2.42
C LEU A 43 43.67 -31.48 2.99
N SER A 44 44.12 -32.70 2.81
CA SER A 44 43.55 -34.02 3.07
C SER A 44 43.06 -34.31 4.49
N SER A 45 42.04 -35.19 4.50
CA SER A 45 41.75 -36.27 5.47
C SER A 45 40.72 -36.08 6.60
N PRO A 46 40.05 -37.19 6.99
CA PRO A 46 38.75 -37.19 7.65
C PRO A 46 38.88 -37.42 9.16
N ASP A 47 38.13 -36.68 9.97
CA ASP A 47 37.60 -37.25 11.19
C ASP A 47 36.38 -36.48 11.69
N SER A 48 35.35 -37.25 11.98
CA SER A 48 34.00 -36.84 12.33
C SER A 48 33.86 -36.78 13.84
N GLN A 49 33.45 -35.64 14.40
CA GLN A 49 32.62 -35.57 15.62
C GLN A 49 32.17 -34.13 15.90
N SER A 50 30.86 -33.89 15.78
CA SER A 50 30.18 -32.83 16.53
C SER A 50 28.74 -33.28 16.83
N PRO A 51 28.23 -33.14 18.07
CA PRO A 51 26.99 -33.80 18.51
C PRO A 51 25.73 -32.93 18.33
N SER A 52 24.59 -33.62 18.37
CA SER A 52 23.19 -33.12 18.31
C SER A 52 22.58 -32.94 16.92
N ALA A 53 22.45 -34.06 16.21
CA ALA A 53 21.40 -34.26 15.21
C ALA A 53 20.30 -35.13 15.82
N HIS A 54 19.05 -34.63 15.84
CA HIS A 54 17.88 -35.47 16.05
C HIS A 54 17.81 -36.58 14.97
N PRO A 55 17.38 -37.80 15.34
CA PRO A 55 17.48 -38.95 14.44
C PRO A 55 16.40 -38.89 13.38
N GLY A 56 16.77 -38.71 12.10
CA GLY A 56 15.85 -38.99 10.99
C GLY A 56 15.98 -38.22 9.69
N GLN A 57 17.15 -37.70 9.26
CA GLN A 57 17.21 -37.07 7.94
C GLN A 57 18.48 -37.38 7.16
N ASN A 58 18.28 -37.91 5.95
CA ASN A 58 19.28 -38.15 4.92
C ASN A 58 20.26 -36.96 4.79
N PRO A 59 21.57 -37.20 4.62
CA PRO A 59 22.61 -36.17 4.60
C PRO A 59 22.55 -35.19 3.41
N ASP A 60 21.63 -35.39 2.46
CA ASP A 60 21.57 -34.61 1.21
C ASP A 60 20.51 -33.50 1.19
N LYS A 61 19.81 -33.24 2.31
CA LYS A 61 18.85 -32.14 2.40
C LYS A 61 19.36 -31.04 3.34
N PRO A 62 19.80 -29.87 2.84
CA PRO A 62 20.12 -28.74 3.70
C PRO A 62 18.86 -28.37 4.51
N LEU A 63 18.97 -28.36 5.83
CA LEU A 63 17.91 -27.91 6.72
C LEU A 63 17.59 -26.44 6.40
N PRO A 64 16.34 -26.09 6.08
CA PRO A 64 15.98 -24.70 5.82
C PRO A 64 16.16 -23.90 7.13
N ALA A 65 17.08 -22.95 7.11
CA ALA A 65 17.29 -22.02 8.22
C ALA A 65 16.66 -20.67 7.86
N TYR A 66 16.12 -19.97 8.84
CA TYR A 66 15.48 -18.66 8.65
C TYR A 66 16.17 -17.60 9.50
N GLU A 67 16.23 -16.38 8.98
CA GLU A 67 16.61 -15.18 9.73
C GLU A 67 15.46 -14.16 9.76
N SER A 68 15.49 -13.26 10.74
CA SER A 68 14.60 -12.11 10.74
C SER A 68 14.98 -11.12 9.64
N CYS A 69 13.97 -10.53 9.02
CA CYS A 69 14.15 -9.51 7.99
C CYS A 69 13.31 -8.27 8.26
N GLY A 70 13.51 -7.24 7.43
CA GLY A 70 12.87 -5.95 7.59
C GLY A 70 11.37 -5.95 7.26
N ARG A 71 10.82 -4.76 7.21
CA ARG A 71 9.43 -4.50 6.78
C ARG A 71 9.26 -4.70 5.27
N ILE A 72 8.16 -5.31 4.87
CA ILE A 72 7.79 -5.48 3.46
C ILE A 72 7.05 -4.22 2.99
N THR A 73 7.83 -3.22 2.57
CA THR A 73 7.30 -1.87 2.25
C THR A 73 6.20 -1.86 1.18
N ALA A 74 6.19 -2.84 0.25
CA ALA A 74 5.16 -2.91 -0.79
C ALA A 74 3.76 -3.18 -0.21
N VAL A 75 3.68 -4.04 0.80
CA VAL A 75 2.42 -4.39 1.49
C VAL A 75 1.98 -3.22 2.38
N GLU A 76 2.88 -2.71 3.22
CA GLU A 76 2.56 -1.59 4.13
C GLU A 76 2.11 -0.33 3.39
N ARG A 77 2.65 -0.08 2.19
CA ARG A 77 2.22 1.04 1.36
C ARG A 77 0.78 0.89 0.88
N ALA A 78 0.34 -0.33 0.54
CA ALA A 78 -1.03 -0.57 0.13
C ALA A 78 -2.00 -0.26 1.28
N ASP A 79 -1.70 -0.78 2.48
CA ASP A 79 -2.50 -0.53 3.70
C ASP A 79 -2.54 0.98 4.05
N PHE A 80 -1.42 1.68 3.87
CA PHE A 80 -1.35 3.13 4.08
C PHE A 80 -2.29 3.89 3.13
N PHE A 81 -2.33 3.51 1.86
CA PHE A 81 -3.20 4.17 0.88
C PHE A 81 -4.69 3.92 1.14
N GLU A 82 -5.07 2.74 1.63
CA GLU A 82 -6.45 2.46 2.03
C GLU A 82 -6.92 3.44 3.12
N PHE A 83 -6.09 3.65 4.13
CA PHE A 83 -6.37 4.60 5.21
C PHE A 83 -6.47 6.05 4.68
N VAL A 84 -5.51 6.47 3.86
CA VAL A 84 -5.48 7.83 3.30
C VAL A 84 -6.71 8.09 2.43
N LEU A 85 -7.06 7.15 1.54
CA LEU A 85 -8.20 7.30 0.63
C LEU A 85 -9.51 7.41 1.41
N THR A 86 -9.67 6.61 2.46
CA THR A 86 -10.84 6.67 3.35
C THR A 86 -11.01 8.06 3.98
N ASN A 87 -9.94 8.65 4.49
CA ASN A 87 -9.98 10.01 5.05
C ASN A 87 -10.27 11.07 3.98
N VAL A 88 -9.70 10.94 2.79
CA VAL A 88 -9.97 11.83 1.65
C VAL A 88 -11.46 11.77 1.25
N ILE A 89 -12.06 10.58 1.23
CA ILE A 89 -13.48 10.41 0.94
C ILE A 89 -14.33 11.14 1.99
N PHE A 90 -14.05 10.96 3.28
CA PHE A 90 -14.78 11.68 4.33
C PHE A 90 -14.63 13.20 4.22
N ALA A 91 -13.41 13.69 3.96
CA ALA A 91 -13.15 15.10 3.75
C ALA A 91 -13.92 15.64 2.53
N ALA A 92 -13.96 14.90 1.41
CA ALA A 92 -14.71 15.27 0.22
C ALA A 92 -16.21 15.31 0.48
N LEU A 93 -16.77 14.31 1.17
CA LEU A 93 -18.19 14.28 1.54
C LEU A 93 -18.56 15.46 2.46
N ALA A 94 -17.72 15.78 3.43
CA ALA A 94 -17.90 16.94 4.29
C ALA A 94 -17.88 18.25 3.47
N LEU A 95 -16.90 18.40 2.58
CA LEU A 95 -16.78 19.58 1.72
C LEU A 95 -18.00 19.73 0.81
N VAL A 96 -18.42 18.66 0.14
CA VAL A 96 -19.62 18.64 -0.71
C VAL A 96 -20.85 19.01 0.11
N GLY A 97 -21.01 18.45 1.31
CA GLY A 97 -22.11 18.79 2.22
C GLY A 97 -22.14 20.27 2.59
N VAL A 98 -20.98 20.89 2.84
CA VAL A 98 -20.86 22.33 3.11
C VAL A 98 -21.18 23.16 1.88
N LEU A 99 -20.70 22.77 0.70
CA LEU A 99 -20.99 23.47 -0.56
C LEU A 99 -22.48 23.41 -0.90
N LEU A 100 -23.11 22.23 -0.83
CA LEU A 100 -24.54 22.07 -1.06
C LEU A 100 -25.39 22.87 -0.07
N ARG A 101 -25.01 22.88 1.22
CA ARG A 101 -25.66 23.74 2.22
C ARG A 101 -25.44 25.22 1.93
N GLY A 102 -24.24 25.60 1.52
CA GLY A 102 -23.88 26.97 1.14
C GLY A 102 -24.71 27.48 -0.04
N GLU A 103 -24.86 26.67 -1.09
CA GLU A 103 -25.71 26.99 -2.23
C GLU A 103 -27.18 27.12 -1.84
N ARG A 104 -27.69 26.19 -1.01
CA ARG A 104 -29.07 26.25 -0.51
C ARG A 104 -29.31 27.53 0.31
N MET A 105 -28.40 27.90 1.20
CA MET A 105 -28.51 29.12 1.99
C MET A 105 -28.46 30.38 1.12
N ARG A 106 -27.55 30.44 0.14
CA ARG A 106 -27.43 31.55 -0.81
C ARG A 106 -28.68 31.69 -1.70
N ALA A 107 -29.26 30.58 -2.17
CA ALA A 107 -30.48 30.59 -2.98
C ALA A 107 -31.68 31.15 -2.20
N VAL A 108 -31.82 30.80 -0.92
CA VAL A 108 -32.90 31.32 -0.06
C VAL A 108 -32.72 32.82 0.21
N GLN A 109 -31.49 33.28 0.49
CA GLN A 109 -31.20 34.71 0.68
C GLN A 109 -31.40 35.51 -0.62
N ALA A 110 -30.99 34.96 -1.77
CA ALA A 110 -31.21 35.58 -3.08
C ALA A 110 -32.70 35.77 -3.39
N LYS A 111 -33.56 34.82 -3.02
CA LYS A 111 -35.02 34.97 -3.15
C LYS A 111 -35.57 36.10 -2.26
N ARG A 112 -35.09 36.20 -1.00
CA ARG A 112 -35.51 37.28 -0.09
C ARG A 112 -35.06 38.67 -0.58
N LEU A 113 -33.88 38.76 -1.19
CA LEU A 113 -33.38 40.01 -1.79
C LEU A 113 -34.14 40.35 -3.08
N ALA A 114 -34.37 39.36 -3.97
CA ALA A 114 -35.10 39.56 -5.22
C ALA A 114 -36.57 39.96 -4.99
N ALA A 115 -37.21 39.45 -3.94
CA ALA A 115 -38.55 39.88 -3.53
C ALA A 115 -38.61 41.36 -3.10
N ARG A 116 -37.47 41.95 -2.70
CA ARG A 116 -37.39 43.35 -2.28
C ARG A 116 -36.92 44.29 -3.40
N ILE A 117 -36.16 43.81 -4.39
CA ILE A 117 -35.54 44.68 -5.42
C ILE A 117 -36.07 44.39 -6.85
N GLY A 118 -36.82 43.31 -7.10
CA GLY A 118 -37.43 43.03 -8.42
C GLY A 118 -36.47 42.63 -9.55
N VAL A 119 -35.16 42.45 -9.29
CA VAL A 119 -34.09 42.31 -10.32
C VAL A 119 -33.73 40.85 -10.71
N GLY A 120 -34.59 39.88 -10.40
CA GLY A 120 -34.25 38.44 -10.38
C GLY A 120 -33.86 37.77 -11.72
N LEU A 121 -34.11 38.35 -12.89
CA LEU A 121 -33.91 37.65 -14.17
C LEU A 121 -32.49 37.76 -14.77
N ARG A 122 -31.71 38.81 -14.48
CA ARG A 122 -30.48 39.06 -15.26
C ARG A 122 -29.27 38.20 -14.87
N ARG A 123 -29.18 37.73 -13.62
CA ARG A 123 -28.02 36.94 -13.15
C ARG A 123 -28.17 35.42 -13.38
N ALA A 124 -29.40 34.91 -13.48
CA ALA A 124 -29.67 33.51 -13.83
C ALA A 124 -29.20 33.17 -15.26
N SER A 125 -29.33 34.12 -16.20
CA SER A 125 -28.79 33.98 -17.56
C SER A 125 -27.27 33.86 -17.58
N SER A 126 -26.56 34.42 -16.58
CA SER A 126 -25.11 34.45 -16.59
C SER A 126 -24.46 33.11 -16.17
N GLY A 127 -25.07 32.38 -15.25
CA GLY A 127 -24.57 31.06 -14.86
C GLY A 127 -24.84 29.98 -15.90
N ASN A 128 -25.93 30.14 -16.66
CA ASN A 128 -26.36 29.15 -17.64
C ASN A 128 -25.50 29.15 -18.91
N TRP A 129 -24.92 30.29 -19.33
CA TRP A 129 -23.99 30.30 -20.46
C TRP A 129 -22.63 29.68 -20.10
N ALA A 130 -22.12 29.92 -18.90
CA ALA A 130 -20.82 29.39 -18.47
C ALA A 130 -20.84 27.86 -18.36
N ARG A 131 -21.94 27.31 -17.85
CA ARG A 131 -22.15 25.86 -17.74
C ARG A 131 -22.38 25.18 -19.09
N ARG A 132 -22.97 25.90 -20.06
CA ARG A 132 -23.10 25.43 -21.45
C ARG A 132 -21.77 25.47 -22.20
N LEU A 133 -20.88 26.43 -21.91
CA LEU A 133 -19.54 26.47 -22.49
C LEU A 133 -18.65 25.34 -21.95
N ALA A 134 -18.68 25.07 -20.65
CA ALA A 134 -17.94 23.94 -20.07
C ALA A 134 -18.37 22.59 -20.67
N ASN A 135 -19.68 22.37 -20.86
CA ASN A 135 -20.18 21.17 -21.52
C ASN A 135 -19.89 21.14 -23.03
N ALA A 136 -19.73 22.30 -23.68
CA ALA A 136 -19.36 22.37 -25.09
C ALA A 136 -17.86 22.09 -25.31
N GLU A 137 -17.01 22.42 -24.34
CA GLU A 137 -15.57 22.09 -24.34
C GLU A 137 -15.37 20.57 -24.27
N GLU A 138 -16.04 19.89 -23.33
CA GLU A 138 -16.03 18.42 -23.19
C GLU A 138 -16.51 17.70 -24.46
N ALA A 139 -17.54 18.24 -25.11
CA ALA A 139 -18.06 17.69 -26.36
C ALA A 139 -17.11 17.90 -27.55
N ARG A 140 -16.26 18.94 -27.52
CA ARG A 140 -15.25 19.22 -28.56
C ARG A 140 -14.09 18.24 -28.47
N ASP A 141 -13.63 17.91 -27.27
CA ASP A 141 -12.55 16.93 -27.06
C ASP A 141 -12.96 15.50 -27.42
N SER A 142 -14.27 15.21 -27.40
CA SER A 142 -14.82 13.90 -27.79
C SER A 142 -14.96 13.70 -29.31
N LEU A 143 -14.77 14.74 -30.12
CA LEU A 143 -14.98 14.74 -31.58
C LEU A 143 -13.70 14.91 -32.41
N LEU A 144 -12.54 15.01 -31.75
CA LEU A 144 -11.22 14.98 -32.41
C LEU A 144 -10.74 13.52 -32.51
N PRO A 145 -10.73 12.90 -33.71
CA PRO A 145 -10.04 11.64 -33.90
C PRO A 145 -8.53 11.87 -33.77
N SER A 146 -7.83 10.87 -33.21
CA SER A 146 -6.36 10.83 -33.11
C SER A 146 -5.67 10.86 -34.47
#